data_AF-K6WT12-F1
#
_entry.id   AF-K6WT12-F1
#
_cell.length_a   1.000
_cell.length_b   1.000
_cell.length_c   1.000
_cell.angle_alpha   90.00
_cell.angle_beta   90.00
_cell.angle_gamma   90.00
#
_symmetry.space_group_name_H-M   'P 1'
#
loop_
_entity.id
_entity.type
_entity.pdbx_description
1 polymer ?
#
loop_
_entity_poly.entity_id
_entity_poly.type
_entity_poly.pdbx_seq_one_letter_code
_entity_poly.pdbx_strand_id
1 'polypeptide(L)'
;MLRLLGLAPGGPVAWRGDDGFEVSVVDSPGAMEAQLARLNGDGATARMAAGYCWPWSDPRPDGTLVPDVVIDGWARPWNLRGDRGIGGAPPSALWATDPAGFGQVGCIYTAQGFEYDHAGVIIGPDLVWRDGRWVVVRAANRDPDFRNRAAVDDRQVDRLIRNVYKVLLTRGMRSVRIYSTDPLTRDFLRSLMRA
;
A
#
# COMPACT_ATOMS: atom_id res chain seq x y z
N MET A 1 -7.79 -11.90 4.86
CA MET A 1 -7.49 -11.10 3.65
C MET A 1 -8.10 -11.61 2.35
N LEU A 2 -8.00 -12.90 1.98
CA LEU A 2 -8.55 -13.40 0.70
C LEU A 2 -10.05 -13.09 0.51
N ARG A 3 -10.85 -13.34 1.54
CA ARG A 3 -12.28 -13.03 1.57
C ARG A 3 -12.59 -11.53 1.50
N LEU A 4 -11.79 -10.70 2.20
CA LEU A 4 -11.91 -9.24 2.17
C LEU A 4 -11.84 -8.75 0.72
N LEU A 5 -10.83 -9.19 -0.04
CA LEU A 5 -10.56 -8.72 -1.40
C LEU A 5 -11.36 -9.45 -2.49
N GLY A 6 -12.31 -10.31 -2.13
CA GLY A 6 -13.07 -11.12 -3.09
C GLY A 6 -12.23 -12.14 -3.87
N LEU A 7 -11.06 -12.53 -3.34
CA LEU A 7 -10.20 -13.57 -3.92
C LEU A 7 -10.58 -14.98 -3.45
N ALA A 8 -11.47 -15.09 -2.47
CA ALA A 8 -12.08 -16.33 -2.00
C ALA A 8 -13.59 -16.10 -1.76
N PRO A 9 -14.42 -17.14 -1.93
CA PRO A 9 -15.87 -17.04 -1.70
C PRO A 9 -16.21 -16.73 -0.24
N GLY A 10 -17.44 -16.26 0.00
CA GLY A 10 -17.97 -15.99 1.34
C GLY A 10 -17.92 -14.52 1.78
N GLY A 11 -17.43 -13.61 0.94
CA GLY A 11 -17.46 -12.16 1.17
C GLY A 11 -16.64 -11.67 2.39
N PRO A 12 -16.52 -10.34 2.56
CA PRO A 12 -15.84 -9.73 3.70
C PRO A 12 -16.47 -10.14 5.04
N VAL A 13 -15.64 -10.27 6.07
CA VAL A 13 -16.08 -10.55 7.44
C VAL A 13 -15.62 -9.45 8.37
N ALA A 14 -16.41 -9.19 9.40
CA ALA A 14 -15.99 -8.31 10.49
C ALA A 14 -14.73 -8.86 11.15
N TRP A 15 -13.78 -7.98 11.42
CA TRP A 15 -12.58 -8.26 12.19
C TRP A 15 -12.95 -8.34 13.66
N ARG A 16 -12.64 -9.47 14.30
CA ARG A 16 -12.98 -9.71 15.71
C ARG A 16 -11.80 -9.50 16.67
N GLY A 17 -10.67 -9.00 16.16
CA GLY A 17 -9.41 -8.98 16.89
C GLY A 17 -8.62 -10.28 16.74
N ASP A 18 -7.34 -10.18 17.04
CA ASP A 18 -6.38 -11.28 17.18
C ASP A 18 -5.32 -10.82 18.19
N ASP A 19 -4.99 -11.65 19.18
CA ASP A 19 -4.08 -11.27 20.28
C ASP A 19 -2.65 -10.95 19.79
N GLY A 20 -2.27 -11.45 18.61
CA GLY A 20 -0.97 -11.23 17.99
C GLY A 20 -0.97 -10.21 16.84
N PHE A 21 -2.13 -9.68 16.44
CA PHE A 21 -2.22 -8.84 15.25
C PHE A 21 -3.26 -7.71 15.34
N GLU A 22 -2.81 -6.48 15.14
CA GLU A 22 -3.69 -5.29 15.11
C GLU A 22 -4.08 -4.94 13.66
N VAL A 23 -5.38 -4.71 13.43
CA VAL A 23 -5.89 -4.14 12.17
C VAL A 23 -6.61 -2.84 12.50
N SER A 24 -6.26 -1.76 11.81
CA SER A 24 -6.96 -0.49 11.96
C SER A 24 -7.13 0.25 10.63
N VAL A 25 -8.17 1.08 10.57
CA VAL A 25 -8.45 1.98 9.44
C VAL A 25 -8.20 3.40 9.91
N VAL A 26 -7.37 4.14 9.18
CA VAL A 26 -6.95 5.50 9.56
C VAL A 26 -7.54 6.57 8.64
N ASP A 27 -7.57 7.80 9.12
CA ASP A 27 -8.29 8.91 8.46
C ASP A 27 -7.47 9.63 7.39
N SER A 28 -6.15 9.54 7.46
CA SER A 28 -5.24 10.18 6.49
C SER A 28 -3.89 9.45 6.42
N PRO A 29 -3.15 9.58 5.30
CA PRO A 29 -1.80 9.04 5.20
C PRO A 29 -0.82 9.72 6.17
N GLY A 30 -1.02 11.00 6.51
CA GLY A 30 -0.23 11.69 7.53
C GLY A 30 -0.42 11.10 8.93
N ALA A 31 -1.66 10.75 9.31
CA ALA A 31 -1.93 10.07 10.58
C ALA A 31 -1.31 8.66 10.60
N MET A 32 -1.37 7.95 9.47
CA MET A 32 -0.70 6.65 9.30
C MET A 32 0.80 6.78 9.55
N GLU A 33 1.44 7.72 8.87
CA GLU A 33 2.89 7.94 8.94
C GLU A 33 3.34 8.30 10.35
N ALA A 34 2.63 9.21 11.03
CA ALA A 34 2.95 9.59 12.41
C ALA A 34 2.90 8.41 13.39
N GLN A 35 1.90 7.53 13.24
CA GLN A 35 1.80 6.32 14.07
C GLN A 35 2.94 5.34 13.78
N LEU A 36 3.28 5.12 12.51
CA LEU A 36 4.39 4.24 12.11
C LEU A 36 5.75 4.81 12.53
N ALA A 37 5.93 6.13 12.49
CA ALA A 37 7.14 6.80 12.96
C ALA A 37 7.38 6.54 14.44
N ARG A 38 6.34 6.61 15.28
CA ARG A 38 6.42 6.29 16.70
C ARG A 38 6.87 4.85 16.93
N LEU A 39 6.28 3.90 16.21
CA LEU A 39 6.64 2.47 16.30
C LEU A 39 8.09 2.20 15.88
N ASN A 40 8.59 2.90 14.84
CA ASN A 40 10.01 2.85 14.49
C ASN A 40 10.91 3.41 15.60
N GLY A 41 10.50 4.51 16.25
CA GLY A 41 11.22 5.08 17.39
C GLY A 41 11.30 4.14 18.59
N ASP A 42 10.29 3.29 18.77
CA ASP A 42 10.23 2.27 19.82
C ASP A 42 11.04 1.00 19.48
N GLY A 43 11.78 0.99 18.35
CA GLY A 43 12.67 -0.09 17.93
C GLY A 43 12.02 -1.18 17.08
N ALA A 44 10.74 -1.05 16.73
CA ALA A 44 10.08 -1.92 15.75
C ALA A 44 10.38 -1.47 14.32
N THR A 45 10.12 -2.31 13.33
CA THR A 45 10.21 -1.95 11.91
C THR A 45 8.84 -1.59 11.34
N ALA A 46 8.71 -0.42 10.73
CA ALA A 46 7.46 0.05 10.17
C ALA A 46 7.63 0.66 8.77
N ARG A 47 6.77 0.28 7.82
CA ARG A 47 6.82 0.73 6.42
C ARG A 47 5.44 1.04 5.85
N MET A 48 5.39 2.02 4.94
CA MET A 48 4.20 2.35 4.17
C MET A 48 4.34 1.83 2.74
N ALA A 49 3.27 1.25 2.20
CA ALA A 49 3.19 0.81 0.82
C ALA A 49 1.85 1.18 0.19
N ALA A 50 1.80 1.23 -1.14
CA ALA A 50 0.59 1.58 -1.87
C ALA A 50 0.44 0.79 -3.18
N GLY A 51 -0.78 0.72 -3.70
CA GLY A 51 -1.01 0.30 -5.09
C GLY A 51 -0.42 1.32 -6.07
N TYR A 52 0.03 0.87 -7.23
CA TYR A 52 0.73 1.72 -8.21
C TYR A 52 -0.24 2.68 -8.94
N CYS A 53 -0.66 3.77 -8.28
CA CYS A 53 -1.66 4.73 -8.78
C CYS A 53 -1.11 6.12 -9.11
N TRP A 54 0.15 6.38 -8.78
CA TRP A 54 0.82 7.66 -8.99
C TRP A 54 1.98 7.51 -9.98
N PRO A 55 2.45 8.60 -10.62
CA PRO A 55 3.70 8.58 -11.37
C PRO A 55 4.85 8.04 -10.51
N TRP A 56 5.89 7.51 -11.12
CA TRP A 56 7.10 7.11 -10.42
C TRP A 56 8.29 7.63 -11.21
N SER A 57 8.61 8.90 -10.95
CA SER A 57 9.65 9.66 -11.61
C SER A 57 11.04 9.13 -11.21
N ASP A 58 12.02 9.33 -12.09
CA ASP A 58 13.41 9.08 -11.74
C ASP A 58 13.92 10.11 -10.71
N PRO A 59 14.96 9.78 -9.92
CA PRO A 59 15.59 10.74 -9.02
C PRO A 59 16.04 11.99 -9.78
N ARG A 60 15.94 13.14 -9.12
CA ARG A 60 16.44 14.41 -9.66
C ARG A 60 17.97 14.38 -9.80
N PRO A 61 18.56 15.27 -10.62
CA PRO A 61 20.02 15.35 -10.76
C PRO A 61 20.79 15.56 -9.45
N ASP A 62 20.17 16.16 -8.43
CA ASP A 62 20.73 16.34 -7.09
C ASP A 62 20.63 15.08 -6.20
N GLY A 63 20.10 13.97 -6.73
CA GLY A 63 19.90 12.71 -6.05
C GLY A 63 18.60 12.63 -5.23
N THR A 64 17.83 13.71 -5.12
CA THR A 64 16.57 13.68 -4.37
C THR A 64 15.47 12.93 -5.11
N LEU A 65 14.64 12.19 -4.37
CA LEU A 65 13.48 11.52 -4.93
C LEU A 65 12.32 12.51 -5.13
N VAL A 66 11.55 12.32 -6.21
CA VAL A 66 10.36 13.13 -6.48
C VAL A 66 9.20 12.64 -5.61
N PRO A 67 8.49 13.51 -4.88
CA PRO A 67 7.37 13.11 -4.03
C PRO A 67 6.10 12.86 -4.85
N ASP A 68 6.11 11.83 -5.70
CA ASP A 68 5.02 11.56 -6.65
C ASP A 68 3.72 11.05 -5.99
N VAL A 69 3.80 10.40 -4.84
CA VAL A 69 2.61 9.90 -4.12
C VAL A 69 1.98 11.07 -3.40
N VAL A 70 1.04 11.74 -4.05
CA VAL A 70 0.35 12.93 -3.54
C VAL A 70 -1.10 12.61 -3.20
N ILE A 71 -1.50 12.92 -1.96
CA ILE A 71 -2.84 12.68 -1.40
C ILE A 71 -3.18 13.84 -0.47
N ASP A 72 -4.15 14.69 -0.84
CA ASP A 72 -4.71 15.76 0.02
C ASP A 72 -3.66 16.61 0.77
N GLY A 73 -2.59 17.01 0.07
CA GLY A 73 -1.50 17.82 0.64
C GLY A 73 -0.40 17.02 1.36
N TRP A 74 -0.60 15.73 1.62
CA TRP A 74 0.46 14.81 2.00
C TRP A 74 1.18 14.33 0.74
N ALA A 75 2.51 14.27 0.79
CA ALA A 75 3.32 13.82 -0.33
C ALA A 75 4.55 13.05 0.13
N ARG A 76 4.84 11.91 -0.50
CA ARG A 76 6.06 11.13 -0.30
C ARG A 76 6.59 10.56 -1.62
N PRO A 77 7.91 10.36 -1.73
CA PRO A 77 8.46 9.65 -2.86
C PRO A 77 8.11 8.17 -2.79
N TRP A 78 8.04 7.54 -3.95
CA TRP A 78 8.17 6.09 -4.02
C TRP A 78 9.58 5.67 -3.59
N ASN A 79 9.73 4.40 -3.24
CA ASN A 79 11.05 3.81 -3.06
C ASN A 79 11.87 3.80 -4.37
N LEU A 80 13.18 3.56 -4.28
CA LEU A 80 14.00 3.39 -5.49
C LEU A 80 13.65 2.08 -6.22
N ARG A 81 13.64 2.11 -7.56
CA ARG A 81 13.53 0.90 -8.41
C ARG A 81 14.86 0.14 -8.52
N GLY A 82 15.98 0.84 -8.40
CA GLY A 82 17.30 0.35 -8.75
C GLY A 82 18.00 -0.49 -7.68
N ASP A 83 19.11 -1.09 -8.11
CA ASP A 83 20.05 -1.89 -7.30
C ASP A 83 21.10 -1.02 -6.57
N ARG A 84 21.15 0.28 -6.87
CA ARG A 84 22.07 1.24 -6.26
C ARG A 84 21.31 2.28 -5.45
N GLY A 85 21.87 2.65 -4.30
CA GLY A 85 21.40 3.77 -3.50
C GLY A 85 21.72 5.11 -4.18
N ILE A 86 20.82 6.09 -4.03
CA ILE A 86 20.93 7.43 -4.65
C ILE A 86 20.47 8.46 -3.62
N GLY A 87 21.27 9.50 -3.38
CA GLY A 87 20.87 10.63 -2.53
C GLY A 87 20.48 10.24 -1.10
N GLY A 88 21.09 9.19 -0.56
CA GLY A 88 20.77 8.64 0.76
C GLY A 88 19.58 7.66 0.78
N ALA A 89 18.83 7.53 -0.30
CA ALA A 89 17.82 6.47 -0.43
C ALA A 89 18.51 5.11 -0.68
N PRO A 90 18.10 4.05 0.04
CA PRO A 90 18.66 2.72 -0.13
C PRO A 90 18.22 2.10 -1.46
N PRO A 91 18.99 1.15 -2.01
CA PRO A 91 18.53 0.37 -3.16
C PRO A 91 17.23 -0.38 -2.83
N SER A 92 16.47 -0.72 -3.87
CA SER A 92 15.17 -1.39 -3.79
C SER A 92 15.14 -2.57 -2.81
N ALA A 93 16.18 -3.42 -2.86
CA ALA A 93 16.31 -4.62 -2.03
C ALA A 93 16.54 -4.36 -0.54
N LEU A 94 16.88 -3.12 -0.15
CA LEU A 94 17.12 -2.75 1.26
C LEU A 94 16.06 -1.79 1.79
N TRP A 95 15.11 -1.33 0.96
CA TRP A 95 14.09 -0.35 1.36
C TRP A 95 13.31 -0.74 2.63
N ALA A 96 12.95 -2.03 2.76
CA ALA A 96 12.14 -2.50 3.87
C ALA A 96 12.88 -2.53 5.22
N THR A 97 14.21 -2.63 5.21
CA THR A 97 15.04 -2.86 6.41
C THR A 97 15.94 -1.67 6.73
N ASP A 98 16.43 -0.96 5.73
CA ASP A 98 17.30 0.20 5.90
C ASP A 98 16.50 1.38 6.50
N PRO A 99 16.98 2.02 7.58
CA PRO A 99 16.31 3.17 8.20
C PRO A 99 15.99 4.31 7.22
N ALA A 100 16.84 4.55 6.22
CA ALA A 100 16.62 5.59 5.20
C ALA A 100 15.49 5.24 4.22
N GLY A 101 14.98 4.01 4.26
CA GLY A 101 13.76 3.60 3.56
C GLY A 101 12.48 4.16 4.20
N PHE A 102 12.53 4.61 5.46
CA PHE A 102 11.40 5.30 6.08
C PHE A 102 11.21 6.68 5.44
N GLY A 103 9.95 7.11 5.28
CA GLY A 103 9.60 8.31 4.49
C GLY A 103 9.53 8.07 2.98
N GLN A 104 9.65 6.82 2.53
CA GLN A 104 9.36 6.40 1.16
C GLN A 104 8.14 5.47 1.15
N VAL A 105 7.39 5.45 0.05
CA VAL A 105 6.27 4.53 -0.16
C VAL A 105 6.74 3.33 -0.99
N GLY A 106 6.56 2.13 -0.45
CA GLY A 106 6.84 0.88 -1.13
C GLY A 106 5.83 0.56 -2.22
N CYS A 107 6.29 -0.01 -3.33
CA CYS A 107 5.45 -0.63 -4.35
C CYS A 107 5.44 -2.16 -4.22
N ILE A 108 4.51 -2.84 -4.89
CA ILE A 108 4.41 -4.30 -4.86
C ILE A 108 5.73 -5.01 -5.23
N TYR A 109 6.45 -4.49 -6.21
CA TYR A 109 7.70 -5.08 -6.71
C TYR A 109 8.80 -5.11 -5.65
N THR A 110 8.70 -4.27 -4.62
CA THR A 110 9.72 -4.10 -3.58
C THR A 110 9.22 -4.54 -2.22
N ALA A 111 7.91 -4.67 -2.04
CA ALA A 111 7.32 -5.31 -0.86
C ALA A 111 7.38 -6.85 -0.93
N GLN A 112 7.50 -7.43 -2.13
CA GLN A 112 7.53 -8.88 -2.30
C GLN A 112 8.82 -9.48 -1.74
N GLY A 113 8.70 -10.31 -0.70
CA GLY A 113 9.82 -10.99 -0.04
C GLY A 113 10.33 -10.33 1.24
N PHE A 114 9.72 -9.21 1.66
CA PHE A 114 10.02 -8.57 2.94
C PHE A 114 8.87 -8.70 3.92
N GLU A 115 9.22 -8.70 5.20
CA GLU A 115 8.32 -8.61 6.33
C GLU A 115 8.84 -7.51 7.25
N TYR A 116 7.93 -6.76 7.86
CA TYR A 116 8.22 -5.74 8.86
C TYR A 116 7.15 -5.80 9.94
N ASP A 117 7.47 -5.34 11.15
CA ASP A 117 6.57 -5.46 12.29
C ASP A 117 5.22 -4.77 12.01
N HIS A 118 5.24 -3.55 11.45
CA HIS A 118 4.05 -2.74 11.27
C HIS A 118 3.89 -2.23 9.84
N ALA A 119 2.76 -2.56 9.20
CA ALA A 119 2.43 -2.11 7.86
C ALA A 119 1.48 -0.90 7.86
N GLY A 120 1.77 0.05 6.98
CA GLY A 120 0.81 1.03 6.48
C GLY A 120 0.47 0.73 5.02
N VAL A 121 -0.80 0.56 4.69
CA VAL A 121 -1.24 0.28 3.32
C VAL A 121 -2.20 1.35 2.85
N ILE A 122 -1.81 2.01 1.76
CA ILE A 122 -2.64 2.96 1.02
C ILE A 122 -3.31 2.23 -0.14
N ILE A 123 -4.64 2.12 -0.07
CA ILE A 123 -5.50 1.73 -1.18
C ILE A 123 -5.74 2.97 -2.05
N GLY A 124 -5.12 2.97 -3.21
CA GLY A 124 -5.26 4.01 -4.21
C GLY A 124 -6.62 3.97 -4.92
N PRO A 125 -6.84 4.91 -5.85
CA PRO A 125 -8.10 5.02 -6.59
C PRO A 125 -8.35 3.86 -7.58
N ASP A 126 -7.41 2.93 -7.75
CA ASP A 126 -7.53 1.76 -8.62
C ASP A 126 -8.36 0.61 -8.02
N LEU A 127 -8.70 0.67 -6.73
CA LEU A 127 -9.55 -0.31 -6.06
C LEU A 127 -10.52 0.38 -5.10
N VAL A 128 -11.81 0.33 -5.41
CA VAL A 128 -12.87 1.02 -4.65
C VAL A 128 -14.03 0.08 -4.31
N TRP A 129 -14.77 0.39 -3.25
CA TRP A 129 -15.97 -0.35 -2.85
C TRP A 129 -17.24 0.33 -3.35
N ARG A 130 -18.06 -0.36 -4.14
CA ARG A 130 -19.34 0.14 -4.67
C ARG A 130 -20.36 -0.99 -4.66
N ASP A 131 -21.60 -0.66 -4.30
CA ASP A 131 -22.75 -1.57 -4.40
C ASP A 131 -22.49 -2.97 -3.81
N GLY A 132 -21.83 -3.02 -2.65
CA GLY A 132 -21.54 -4.27 -1.95
C GLY A 132 -20.41 -5.11 -2.55
N ARG A 133 -19.58 -4.56 -3.45
CA ARG A 133 -18.43 -5.26 -4.04
C ARG A 133 -17.24 -4.34 -4.31
N TRP A 134 -16.07 -4.97 -4.44
CA TRP A 134 -14.88 -4.31 -4.96
C TRP A 134 -14.99 -4.09 -6.47
N VAL A 135 -14.62 -2.90 -6.90
CA VAL A 135 -14.52 -2.45 -8.28
C VAL A 135 -13.10 -2.00 -8.55
N VAL A 136 -12.45 -2.62 -9.53
CA VAL A 136 -11.14 -2.21 -10.02
C VAL A 136 -11.30 -1.11 -11.07
N VAL A 137 -10.55 -0.02 -10.89
CA VAL A 137 -10.54 1.13 -11.79
C VAL A 137 -9.21 1.15 -12.53
N ARG A 138 -9.11 0.36 -13.61
CA ARG A 138 -7.87 0.21 -14.42
C ARG A 138 -7.26 1.54 -14.84
N ALA A 139 -8.09 2.53 -15.17
CA ALA A 139 -7.63 3.86 -15.61
C ALA A 139 -6.92 4.67 -14.50
N ALA A 140 -7.14 4.32 -13.24
CA ALA A 140 -6.50 4.95 -12.09
C ALA A 140 -5.17 4.27 -11.70
N ASN A 141 -4.88 3.09 -12.26
CA ASN A 141 -3.62 2.40 -12.08
C ASN A 141 -2.57 2.91 -13.10
N ARG A 142 -1.31 3.04 -12.68
CA ARG A 142 -0.21 3.62 -13.45
C ARG A 142 0.81 2.59 -13.93
N ASP A 143 0.63 1.33 -13.57
CA ASP A 143 1.45 0.20 -14.03
C ASP A 143 1.44 0.12 -15.56
N PRO A 144 2.61 0.26 -16.22
CA PRO A 144 2.73 0.11 -17.66
C PRO A 144 2.22 -1.24 -18.17
N ASP A 145 2.38 -2.32 -17.40
CA ASP A 145 1.96 -3.67 -17.79
C ASP A 145 0.44 -3.76 -17.92
N PHE A 146 -0.30 -2.93 -17.18
CA PHE A 146 -1.76 -2.87 -17.25
C PHE A 146 -2.27 -1.91 -18.33
N ARG A 147 -1.42 -1.23 -19.11
CA ARG A 147 -1.88 -0.35 -20.20
C ARG A 147 -2.22 -1.11 -21.47
N ASN A 148 -1.50 -2.21 -21.75
CA ASN A 148 -1.71 -2.98 -22.97
C ASN A 148 -2.91 -3.92 -22.83
N ARG A 149 -4.07 -3.49 -23.34
CA ARG A 149 -5.32 -4.28 -23.34
C ARG A 149 -5.26 -5.56 -24.16
N ALA A 150 -4.35 -5.64 -25.14
CA ALA A 150 -4.17 -6.85 -25.94
C ALA A 150 -3.34 -7.91 -25.20
N ALA A 151 -2.47 -7.49 -24.27
CA ALA A 151 -1.65 -8.39 -23.47
C ALA A 151 -2.35 -8.82 -22.16
N VAL A 152 -3.11 -7.91 -21.54
CA VAL A 152 -3.79 -8.17 -20.27
C VAL A 152 -5.23 -7.66 -20.33
N ASP A 153 -6.19 -8.58 -20.23
CA ASP A 153 -7.62 -8.27 -20.24
C ASP A 153 -8.09 -7.69 -18.88
N ASP A 154 -9.32 -7.16 -18.84
CA ASP A 154 -9.84 -6.50 -17.63
C ASP A 154 -10.06 -7.48 -16.47
N ARG A 155 -10.28 -8.78 -16.73
CA ARG A 155 -10.42 -9.79 -15.67
C ARG A 155 -9.07 -10.13 -15.04
N GLN A 156 -8.03 -10.22 -15.86
CA GLN A 156 -6.66 -10.42 -15.42
C GLN A 156 -6.19 -9.21 -14.60
N VAL A 157 -6.42 -7.97 -15.08
CA VAL A 157 -6.10 -6.76 -14.32
C VAL A 157 -6.83 -6.72 -12.97
N ASP A 158 -8.13 -7.04 -12.94
CA ASP A 158 -8.89 -7.08 -11.68
C ASP A 158 -8.26 -8.05 -10.67
N ARG A 159 -7.93 -9.26 -11.11
CA ARG A 159 -7.29 -10.27 -10.26
C ARG A 159 -5.88 -9.85 -9.81
N LEU A 160 -5.08 -9.23 -10.69
CA LEU A 160 -3.73 -8.79 -10.39
C LEU A 160 -3.75 -7.66 -9.35
N ILE A 161 -4.59 -6.64 -9.53
CA ILE A 161 -4.72 -5.52 -8.57
C ILE A 161 -5.17 -6.04 -7.19
N ARG A 162 -6.17 -6.92 -7.13
CA ARG A 162 -6.57 -7.53 -5.86
C ARG A 162 -5.43 -8.34 -5.23
N ASN A 163 -4.64 -9.05 -6.01
CA ASN A 163 -3.48 -9.79 -5.51
C ASN A 163 -2.37 -8.86 -5.00
N VAL A 164 -2.14 -7.72 -5.64
CA VAL A 164 -1.23 -6.67 -5.16
C VAL A 164 -1.65 -6.27 -3.74
N TYR A 165 -2.90 -5.85 -3.56
CA TYR A 165 -3.39 -5.43 -2.24
C TYR A 165 -3.38 -6.57 -1.22
N LYS A 166 -3.65 -7.82 -1.63
CA LYS A 166 -3.49 -8.98 -0.75
C LYS A 166 -2.07 -9.05 -0.21
N VAL A 167 -1.06 -8.94 -1.08
CA VAL A 167 0.34 -9.01 -0.67
C VAL A 167 0.68 -7.86 0.28
N LEU A 168 0.28 -6.62 -0.05
CA LEU A 168 0.57 -5.44 0.77
C LEU A 168 -0.07 -5.55 2.16
N LEU A 169 -1.35 -5.94 2.24
CA LEU A 169 -2.10 -6.06 3.49
C LEU A 169 -1.61 -7.19 4.41
N THR A 170 -0.76 -8.09 3.91
CA THR A 170 -0.22 -9.22 4.68
C THR A 170 1.30 -9.10 4.93
N ARG A 171 1.91 -7.93 4.72
CA ARG A 171 3.35 -7.73 5.00
C ARG A 171 3.68 -7.43 6.46
N GLY A 172 2.73 -6.85 7.19
CA GLY A 172 2.90 -6.57 8.61
C GLY A 172 2.90 -7.87 9.40
N MET A 173 3.82 -8.01 10.36
CA MET A 173 3.86 -9.17 11.26
C MET A 173 3.06 -8.97 12.55
N ARG A 174 2.90 -7.71 12.99
CA ARG A 174 2.20 -7.33 14.23
C ARG A 174 1.00 -6.42 13.99
N SER A 175 1.02 -5.61 12.94
CA SER A 175 -0.16 -4.81 12.59
C SER A 175 -0.25 -4.40 11.13
N VAL A 176 -1.45 -4.08 10.68
CA VAL A 176 -1.70 -3.33 9.45
C VAL A 176 -2.64 -2.14 9.69
N ARG A 177 -2.19 -0.96 9.28
CA ARG A 177 -2.97 0.28 9.21
C ARG A 177 -3.39 0.51 7.77
N ILE A 178 -4.67 0.70 7.53
CA ILE A 178 -5.23 0.80 6.19
C ILE A 178 -5.81 2.19 5.98
N TYR A 179 -5.45 2.83 4.88
CA TYR A 179 -6.06 4.06 4.39
C TYR A 179 -6.56 3.82 2.97
N SER A 180 -7.76 4.29 2.65
CA SER A 180 -8.20 4.39 1.25
C SER A 180 -8.35 5.85 0.87
N THR A 181 -7.92 6.18 -0.34
CA THR A 181 -8.17 7.48 -0.98
C THR A 181 -9.65 7.72 -1.25
N ASP A 182 -10.47 6.66 -1.28
CA ASP A 182 -11.90 6.74 -1.54
C ASP A 182 -12.71 6.71 -0.23
N PRO A 183 -13.52 7.75 0.07
CA PRO A 183 -14.28 7.83 1.32
C PRO A 183 -15.25 6.66 1.55
N LEU A 184 -15.98 6.22 0.52
CA LEU A 184 -16.92 5.10 0.63
C LEU A 184 -16.21 3.79 0.95
N THR A 185 -15.01 3.59 0.39
CA THR A 185 -14.15 2.45 0.70
C THR A 185 -13.66 2.52 2.14
N ARG A 186 -13.29 3.70 2.66
CA ARG A 186 -12.95 3.85 4.09
C ARG A 186 -14.12 3.50 4.99
N ASP A 187 -15.33 3.96 4.67
CA ASP A 187 -16.51 3.68 5.50
C ASP A 187 -16.85 2.18 5.52
N PHE A 188 -16.75 1.51 4.38
CA PHE A 188 -16.84 0.04 4.31
C PHE A 188 -15.76 -0.65 5.15
N LEU A 189 -14.50 -0.25 5.04
CA LEU A 189 -13.42 -0.87 5.83
C LEU A 189 -13.65 -0.66 7.33
N ARG A 190 -14.11 0.54 7.75
CA ARG A 190 -14.46 0.83 9.14
C ARG A 190 -15.65 0.01 9.62
N SER A 191 -16.65 -0.26 8.78
CA SER A 191 -17.78 -1.10 9.18
C SER A 191 -17.34 -2.53 9.50
N LEU A 192 -16.22 -3.00 8.94
CA LEU A 192 -15.64 -4.29 9.28
C LEU A 192 -14.90 -4.28 10.62
N MET A 193 -14.49 -3.12 11.15
CA MET A 193 -13.79 -3.01 12.43
C MET A 193 -14.74 -2.91 13.64
N ARG A 194 -16.01 -2.60 13.39
CA ARG A 194 -17.06 -2.47 14.41
C ARG A 194 -17.71 -3.83 14.63
N ALA A 195 -17.01 -4.72 15.34
CA ALA A 195 -17.58 -5.96 15.86
C ALA A 195 -18.00 -5.77 17.32
#